data_AF-A0A815MKH9-F1
#
_entry.id   AF-A0A815MKH9-F1
#
_cell.length_a   1.000
_cell.length_b   1.000
_cell.length_c   1.000
_cell.angle_alpha   90.00
_cell.angle_beta   90.00
_cell.angle_gamma   90.00
#
_symmetry.space_group_name_H-M   'P 1'
#
loop_
_entity.id
_entity.type
_entity.pdbx_description
1 polymer ?
#
loop_
_entity_poly.entity_id
_entity_poly.type
_entity_poly.pdbx_seq_one_letter_code
_entity_poly.pdbx_strand_id
1 'polypeptide(L)'
;MTSSLDVTPENFVRTVHMLYHDQDATRKKIPSEWLLNVQSSLYAWSLADQLIRMNENSEVTCLSAQILRHKIQHNFDELPVEHCKALCDSLLDHLSRIELTRNTTVRVQLAVATADLALQYVGWEKPVEDVVEKLKTSSEHMLTLLEFLTALPEELNTSTIRIGENRRQYCREKYSNCGKQIHEILIFLLQVNPSHNELLFIGVIDENLDKAQNYTRIYTNLIESILECLVDGRQLDLSDLSCLHLLLYPLEHTDYEVVQSTLYTWYHLVGLIQTNNEFIIDKVKSYMDKLVDVLCAQCELDPDHLAIPPETGEKSSKNNGTSNSDLSEFRYRVQCFIEDTIYITEFIFYLFQKDV
;
A
#
# COMPACT_ATOMS: atom_id res chain seq x y z
N MET A 1 -2.67 -12.32 -39.95
CA MET A 1 -3.90 -13.05 -39.56
C MET A 1 -3.46 -14.35 -38.91
N THR A 2 -3.19 -14.32 -37.61
CA THR A 2 -2.97 -15.53 -36.82
C THR A 2 -4.29 -16.28 -36.74
N SER A 3 -4.30 -17.55 -37.15
CA SER A 3 -5.50 -18.37 -37.12
C SER A 3 -5.93 -18.57 -35.66
N SER A 4 -7.24 -18.63 -35.39
CA SER A 4 -7.77 -18.90 -34.04
C SER A 4 -7.37 -20.27 -33.48
N LEU A 5 -6.75 -21.14 -34.29
CA LEU A 5 -6.25 -22.45 -33.86
C LEU A 5 -4.86 -22.43 -33.21
N ASP A 6 -4.10 -21.32 -33.31
CA ASP A 6 -2.72 -21.27 -32.78
C ASP A 6 -2.62 -20.63 -31.39
N VAL A 7 -3.68 -20.00 -30.88
CA VAL A 7 -3.69 -19.30 -29.59
C VAL A 7 -4.23 -20.23 -28.50
N THR A 8 -3.38 -21.14 -28.02
CA THR A 8 -3.69 -22.03 -26.88
C THR A 8 -2.83 -21.69 -25.67
N PRO A 9 -3.25 -22.04 -24.44
CA PRO A 9 -2.44 -21.87 -23.23
C PRO A 9 -1.06 -22.50 -23.36
N GLU A 10 -0.95 -23.69 -23.96
CA GLU A 10 0.30 -24.41 -24.13
C GLU A 10 1.26 -23.67 -25.08
N ASN A 11 0.73 -23.15 -26.19
CA ASN A 11 1.51 -22.34 -27.12
C ASN A 11 1.95 -21.02 -26.48
N PHE A 12 1.12 -20.41 -25.64
CA PHE A 12 1.46 -19.20 -24.91
C PHE A 12 2.60 -19.46 -23.92
N VAL A 13 2.48 -20.48 -23.06
CA VAL A 13 3.52 -20.89 -22.10
C VAL A 13 4.84 -21.17 -22.82
N ARG A 14 4.79 -21.92 -23.92
CA ARG A 14 5.98 -22.22 -24.73
C ARG A 14 6.63 -20.96 -25.30
N THR A 15 5.83 -20.02 -25.79
CA THR A 15 6.32 -18.76 -26.38
C THR A 15 6.94 -17.86 -25.31
N VAL A 16 6.33 -17.77 -24.12
CA VAL A 16 6.88 -17.06 -22.97
C VAL A 16 8.22 -17.67 -22.56
N HIS A 17 8.31 -19.00 -22.45
CA HIS A 17 9.57 -19.67 -22.12
C HIS A 17 10.68 -19.33 -23.14
N MET A 18 10.37 -19.34 -24.44
CA MET A 18 11.32 -18.93 -25.49
C MET A 18 11.76 -17.46 -25.36
N LEU A 19 10.85 -16.57 -24.96
CA LEU A 19 11.14 -15.14 -24.83
C LEU A 19 12.09 -14.84 -23.67
N TYR A 20 11.87 -15.46 -22.51
CA TYR A 20 12.65 -15.19 -21.31
C TYR A 20 13.95 -16.00 -21.24
N HIS A 21 13.98 -17.23 -21.76
CA HIS A 21 15.11 -18.15 -21.56
C HIS A 21 16.06 -18.30 -22.75
N ASP A 22 15.70 -17.84 -23.95
CA ASP A 22 16.63 -17.83 -25.09
C ASP A 22 17.66 -16.69 -24.94
N GLN A 23 18.92 -16.88 -25.34
CA GLN A 23 19.96 -15.84 -25.28
C GLN A 23 20.06 -15.07 -26.61
N ASP A 24 19.47 -15.58 -27.69
CA ASP A 24 19.59 -15.01 -29.03
C ASP A 24 18.47 -13.98 -29.32
N ALA A 25 18.84 -12.71 -29.40
CA ALA A 25 17.92 -11.60 -29.67
C ALA A 25 17.18 -11.73 -31.01
N THR A 26 17.74 -12.44 -31.99
CA THR A 26 17.07 -12.66 -33.29
C THR A 26 15.95 -13.70 -33.20
N ARG A 27 16.10 -14.71 -32.33
CA ARG A 27 15.08 -15.75 -32.10
C ARG A 27 13.94 -15.28 -31.20
N LYS A 28 14.15 -14.20 -30.43
CA LYS A 28 13.10 -13.55 -29.64
C LYS A 28 12.12 -12.71 -30.45
N LYS A 29 12.48 -12.26 -31.66
CA LYS A 29 11.63 -11.38 -32.48
C LYS A 29 10.27 -11.99 -32.81
N ILE A 30 10.27 -13.24 -33.28
CA ILE A 30 9.06 -13.94 -33.70
C ILE A 30 8.12 -14.21 -32.49
N PRO A 31 8.62 -14.74 -31.35
CA PRO A 31 7.86 -14.80 -30.10
C PRO A 31 7.27 -13.46 -29.67
N SER A 32 8.03 -12.37 -29.72
CA SER A 32 7.55 -11.04 -29.32
C SER A 32 6.46 -10.50 -30.24
N GLU A 33 6.62 -10.63 -31.56
CA GLU A 33 5.59 -10.21 -32.52
C GLU A 33 4.31 -11.03 -32.38
N TRP A 34 4.44 -12.35 -32.15
CA TRP A 34 3.29 -13.20 -31.88
C TRP A 34 2.59 -12.79 -30.57
N LEU A 35 3.35 -12.53 -29.50
CA LEU A 35 2.79 -12.07 -28.23
C LEU A 35 2.01 -10.76 -28.40
N LEU A 36 2.55 -9.79 -29.13
CA LEU A 36 1.87 -8.52 -29.40
C LEU A 36 0.56 -8.71 -30.18
N ASN A 37 0.55 -9.63 -31.14
CA ASN A 37 -0.67 -10.00 -31.88
C ASN A 37 -1.70 -10.69 -30.98
N VAL A 38 -1.26 -11.53 -30.04
CA VAL A 38 -2.15 -12.16 -29.07
C VAL A 38 -2.73 -11.11 -28.13
N GLN A 39 -1.90 -10.21 -27.59
CA GLN A 39 -2.31 -9.14 -26.67
C GLN A 39 -3.36 -8.20 -27.27
N SER A 40 -3.26 -7.91 -28.57
CA SER A 40 -4.24 -7.07 -29.27
C SER A 40 -5.53 -7.80 -29.64
N SER A 41 -5.57 -9.13 -29.61
CA SER A 41 -6.73 -9.92 -30.01
C SER A 41 -7.86 -9.95 -28.97
N LEU A 42 -9.08 -10.32 -29.38
CA LEU A 42 -10.22 -10.56 -28.48
C LEU A 42 -10.02 -11.81 -27.60
N TYR A 43 -9.23 -12.78 -28.07
CA TYR A 43 -8.93 -14.01 -27.33
C TYR A 43 -8.06 -13.77 -26.09
N ALA A 44 -7.37 -12.62 -26.02
CA ALA A 44 -6.50 -12.26 -24.90
C ALA A 44 -7.25 -12.28 -23.56
N TRP A 45 -8.53 -11.89 -23.54
CA TRP A 45 -9.36 -11.86 -22.35
C TRP A 45 -9.52 -13.26 -21.74
N SER A 46 -10.01 -14.21 -22.52
CA SER A 46 -10.24 -15.59 -22.07
C SER A 46 -8.94 -16.34 -21.82
N LEU A 47 -7.90 -16.08 -22.63
CA LEU A 47 -6.60 -16.72 -22.48
C LEU A 47 -5.92 -16.28 -21.18
N ALA A 48 -5.87 -14.97 -20.92
CA ALA A 48 -5.28 -14.44 -19.69
C ALA A 48 -6.01 -14.99 -18.46
N ASP A 49 -7.35 -15.00 -18.49
CA ASP A 49 -8.15 -15.57 -17.41
C ASP A 49 -7.79 -17.04 -17.15
N GLN A 50 -7.75 -17.87 -18.19
CA GLN A 50 -7.43 -19.29 -18.10
C GLN A 50 -6.01 -19.54 -17.55
N LEU A 51 -5.02 -18.78 -18.01
CA LEU A 51 -3.63 -18.91 -17.57
C LEU A 51 -3.45 -18.51 -16.11
N ILE A 52 -4.16 -17.48 -15.65
CA ILE A 52 -4.17 -17.08 -14.24
C ILE A 52 -4.80 -18.19 -13.37
N ARG A 53 -5.88 -18.84 -13.82
CA ARG A 53 -6.49 -19.99 -13.10
C ARG A 53 -5.54 -21.19 -12.98
N MET A 54 -4.77 -21.45 -14.03
CA MET A 54 -3.81 -22.57 -14.06
C MET A 54 -2.67 -22.34 -13.06
N ASN A 55 -2.17 -21.10 -12.97
CA ASN A 55 -1.10 -20.68 -12.04
C ASN A 55 0.12 -21.63 -12.02
N GLU A 56 0.47 -22.20 -13.19
CA GLU A 56 1.57 -23.19 -13.29
C GLU A 56 2.97 -22.56 -13.25
N ASN A 57 3.09 -21.33 -13.76
CA ASN A 57 4.35 -20.60 -13.85
C ASN A 57 4.13 -19.13 -13.43
N SER A 58 4.97 -18.63 -12.52
CA SER A 58 4.90 -17.26 -12.00
C SER A 58 5.08 -16.19 -13.09
N GLU A 59 5.95 -16.41 -14.07
CA GLU A 59 6.20 -15.50 -15.21
C GLU A 59 4.97 -15.41 -16.11
N VAL A 60 4.39 -16.56 -16.45
CA VAL A 60 3.19 -16.66 -17.30
C VAL A 60 2.00 -16.01 -16.61
N THR A 61 1.84 -16.26 -15.30
CA THR A 61 0.77 -15.67 -14.49
C THR A 61 0.92 -14.16 -14.40
N CYS A 62 2.14 -13.67 -14.21
CA CYS A 62 2.45 -12.23 -14.20
C CYS A 62 2.10 -11.57 -15.53
N LEU A 63 2.55 -12.14 -16.64
CA LEU A 63 2.26 -11.61 -17.97
C LEU A 63 0.76 -11.65 -18.26
N SER A 64 0.07 -12.72 -17.85
CA SER A 64 -1.39 -12.85 -18.02
C SER A 64 -2.14 -11.78 -17.23
N ALA A 65 -1.73 -11.50 -15.98
CA ALA A 65 -2.28 -10.42 -15.18
C ALA A 65 -2.04 -9.04 -15.82
N GLN A 66 -0.84 -8.80 -16.37
CA GLN A 66 -0.52 -7.56 -17.11
C GLN A 66 -1.39 -7.40 -18.36
N ILE A 67 -1.60 -8.46 -19.12
CA ILE A 67 -2.46 -8.46 -20.32
C ILE A 67 -3.90 -8.10 -19.92
N LEU A 68 -4.41 -8.72 -18.86
CA LEU A 68 -5.76 -8.48 -18.39
C LEU A 68 -5.94 -7.02 -17.94
N ARG A 69 -4.98 -6.48 -17.18
CA ARG A 69 -4.96 -5.06 -16.79
C ARG A 69 -4.96 -4.13 -18.00
N HIS A 70 -4.04 -4.37 -18.95
CA HIS A 70 -3.92 -3.54 -20.16
C HIS A 70 -5.22 -3.52 -20.97
N LYS A 71 -5.85 -4.69 -21.12
CA LYS A 71 -7.14 -4.85 -21.78
C LYS A 71 -8.26 -4.08 -21.06
N ILE A 72 -8.29 -4.10 -19.73
CA ILE A 72 -9.22 -3.30 -18.93
C ILE A 72 -8.95 -1.80 -19.13
N GLN A 73 -7.70 -1.34 -19.14
CA GLN A 73 -7.38 0.09 -19.23
C GLN A 73 -7.64 0.69 -20.62
N HIS A 74 -7.41 -0.06 -21.70
CA HIS A 74 -7.38 0.49 -23.06
C HIS A 74 -8.41 -0.09 -24.03
N ASN A 75 -8.93 -1.27 -23.75
CA ASN A 75 -9.78 -2.04 -24.67
C ASN A 75 -11.08 -2.49 -24.01
N PHE A 76 -11.53 -1.81 -22.94
CA PHE A 76 -12.75 -2.18 -22.22
C PHE A 76 -14.00 -2.19 -23.11
N ASP A 77 -14.03 -1.31 -24.13
CA ASP A 77 -15.12 -1.24 -25.12
C ASP A 77 -15.29 -2.53 -25.95
N GLU A 78 -14.28 -3.41 -26.00
CA GLU A 78 -14.37 -4.72 -26.67
C GLU A 78 -15.24 -5.71 -25.89
N LEU A 79 -15.42 -5.52 -24.58
CA LEU A 79 -16.10 -6.47 -23.71
C LEU A 79 -17.62 -6.20 -23.71
N PRO A 80 -18.46 -7.17 -24.12
CA PRO A 80 -19.90 -6.99 -24.04
C PRO A 80 -20.37 -6.85 -22.58
N VAL A 81 -21.39 -6.02 -22.34
CA VAL A 81 -21.93 -5.73 -21.00
C VAL A 81 -22.31 -6.99 -20.22
N GLU A 82 -22.75 -8.04 -20.92
CA GLU A 82 -23.11 -9.35 -20.37
C GLU A 82 -21.92 -10.07 -19.71
N HIS A 83 -20.70 -9.84 -20.20
CA HIS A 83 -19.48 -10.47 -19.70
C HIS A 83 -18.77 -9.63 -18.64
N CYS A 84 -19.14 -8.37 -18.45
CA CYS A 84 -18.51 -7.49 -17.47
C CYS A 84 -18.64 -8.02 -16.04
N LYS A 85 -19.82 -8.53 -15.66
CA LYS A 85 -20.02 -9.12 -14.32
C LYS A 85 -19.21 -10.41 -14.16
N ALA A 86 -19.17 -11.27 -15.18
CA ALA A 86 -18.36 -12.49 -15.16
C ALA A 86 -16.86 -12.18 -14.99
N LEU A 87 -16.36 -11.11 -15.61
CA LEU A 87 -14.98 -10.65 -15.42
C LEU A 87 -14.73 -10.17 -13.98
N CYS A 88 -15.68 -9.43 -13.38
CA CYS A 88 -15.58 -9.02 -11.97
C CYS A 88 -15.45 -10.24 -11.06
N ASP A 89 -16.33 -11.23 -11.24
CA ASP A 89 -16.35 -12.44 -10.42
C ASP A 89 -15.05 -13.26 -10.62
N SER A 90 -14.50 -13.27 -11.84
CA SER A 90 -13.24 -13.95 -12.13
C SER A 90 -12.04 -13.28 -11.45
N LEU A 91 -11.93 -11.95 -11.51
CA LEU A 91 -10.88 -11.20 -10.81
C LEU A 91 -10.95 -11.42 -9.29
N LEU A 92 -12.14 -11.38 -8.71
CA LEU A 92 -12.35 -11.68 -7.29
C LEU A 92 -11.93 -13.12 -6.95
N ASP A 93 -12.19 -14.09 -7.83
CA ASP A 93 -11.73 -15.47 -7.65
C ASP A 93 -10.20 -15.54 -7.64
N HIS A 94 -9.54 -14.89 -8.62
CA HIS A 94 -8.07 -14.84 -8.70
C HIS A 94 -7.42 -14.22 -7.48
N LEU A 95 -7.96 -13.10 -6.98
CA LEU A 95 -7.46 -12.41 -5.78
C LEU A 95 -7.52 -13.29 -4.52
N SER A 96 -8.46 -14.24 -4.47
CA SER A 96 -8.72 -15.10 -3.31
C SER A 96 -8.10 -16.49 -3.37
N ARG A 97 -7.65 -16.93 -4.55
CA ARG A 97 -7.20 -18.32 -4.78
C ARG A 97 -5.70 -18.46 -4.94
N ILE A 98 -5.05 -17.43 -5.47
CA ILE A 98 -3.62 -17.46 -5.75
C ILE A 98 -2.90 -17.10 -4.45
N GLU A 99 -1.82 -17.81 -4.11
CA GLU A 99 -0.90 -17.42 -3.03
C GLU A 99 -0.14 -16.14 -3.43
N LEU A 100 -0.84 -15.00 -3.41
CA LEU A 100 -0.36 -13.69 -3.85
C LEU A 100 0.67 -13.10 -2.89
N THR A 101 0.79 -13.65 -1.67
CA THR A 101 1.76 -13.24 -0.66
C THR A 101 3.20 -13.38 -1.18
N ARG A 102 3.50 -14.45 -1.94
CA ARG A 102 4.85 -14.73 -2.45
C ARG A 102 5.15 -14.13 -3.83
N ASN A 103 4.13 -13.69 -4.55
CA ASN A 103 4.28 -13.12 -5.90
C ASN A 103 3.76 -11.68 -5.94
N THR A 104 4.56 -10.76 -5.40
CA THR A 104 4.26 -9.33 -5.29
C THR A 104 3.83 -8.73 -6.63
N THR A 105 4.47 -9.10 -7.73
CA THR A 105 4.13 -8.56 -9.06
C THR A 105 2.74 -8.97 -9.50
N VAL A 106 2.39 -10.25 -9.40
CA VAL A 106 1.03 -10.72 -9.76
C VAL A 106 -0.01 -10.07 -8.85
N ARG A 107 0.27 -9.97 -7.55
CA ARG A 107 -0.62 -9.33 -6.57
C ARG A 107 -0.96 -7.89 -6.97
N VAL A 108 0.07 -7.09 -7.23
CA VAL A 108 -0.10 -5.69 -7.65
C VAL A 108 -0.88 -5.61 -8.95
N GLN A 109 -0.53 -6.40 -9.97
CA GLN A 109 -1.20 -6.33 -11.28
C GLN A 109 -2.69 -6.67 -11.17
N LEU A 110 -3.06 -7.70 -10.40
CA LEU A 110 -4.46 -8.07 -10.20
C LEU A 110 -5.22 -7.05 -9.34
N ALA A 111 -4.61 -6.54 -8.28
CA ALA A 111 -5.21 -5.52 -7.43
C ALA A 111 -5.52 -4.25 -8.22
N VAL A 112 -4.56 -3.78 -9.02
CA VAL A 112 -4.73 -2.59 -9.87
C VAL A 112 -5.72 -2.86 -11.00
N ALA A 113 -5.67 -4.02 -11.66
CA ALA A 113 -6.68 -4.39 -12.66
C ALA A 113 -8.11 -4.39 -12.11
N THR A 114 -8.27 -4.82 -10.85
CA THR A 114 -9.56 -4.81 -10.16
C THR A 114 -10.01 -3.38 -9.84
N ALA A 115 -9.09 -2.50 -9.42
CA ALA A 115 -9.35 -1.08 -9.25
C ALA A 115 -9.77 -0.40 -10.56
N ASP A 116 -9.04 -0.65 -11.66
CA ASP A 116 -9.35 -0.14 -12.99
C ASP A 116 -10.76 -0.56 -13.45
N LEU A 117 -11.12 -1.83 -13.22
CA LEU A 117 -12.44 -2.36 -13.54
C LEU A 117 -13.53 -1.74 -12.67
N ALA A 118 -13.31 -1.59 -11.37
CA ALA A 118 -14.25 -0.95 -10.44
C ALA A 118 -14.56 0.50 -10.83
N LEU A 119 -13.58 1.21 -11.41
CA LEU A 119 -13.75 2.58 -11.88
C LEU A 119 -14.52 2.66 -13.20
N GLN A 120 -14.25 1.75 -14.13
CA GLN A 120 -14.84 1.74 -15.47
C GLN A 120 -16.23 1.09 -15.53
N TYR A 121 -16.45 -0.01 -14.82
CA TYR A 121 -17.71 -0.75 -14.92
C TYR A 121 -18.80 -0.09 -14.07
N VAL A 122 -19.70 0.62 -14.75
CA VAL A 122 -20.83 1.34 -14.10
C VAL A 122 -21.81 0.38 -13.41
N GLY A 123 -21.95 -0.84 -13.93
CA GLY A 123 -22.84 -1.87 -13.35
C GLY A 123 -22.33 -2.48 -12.04
N TRP A 124 -21.10 -2.16 -11.61
CA TRP A 124 -20.60 -2.62 -10.32
C TRP A 124 -21.09 -1.72 -9.18
N GLU A 125 -22.15 -2.16 -8.51
CA GLU A 125 -22.78 -1.37 -7.45
C GLU A 125 -21.87 -1.17 -6.23
N LYS A 126 -21.18 -2.22 -5.76
CA LYS A 126 -20.44 -2.20 -4.50
C LYS A 126 -19.05 -2.86 -4.58
N PRO A 127 -18.13 -2.37 -5.43
CA PRO A 127 -16.84 -3.02 -5.67
C PRO A 127 -15.97 -3.13 -4.41
N VAL A 128 -15.94 -2.10 -3.56
CA VAL A 128 -15.14 -2.12 -2.33
C VAL A 128 -15.70 -3.17 -1.36
N GLU A 129 -17.02 -3.23 -1.17
CA GLU A 129 -17.66 -4.21 -0.28
C GLU A 129 -17.43 -5.65 -0.77
N ASP A 130 -17.57 -5.89 -2.09
CA ASP A 130 -17.38 -7.21 -2.68
C ASP A 130 -15.93 -7.71 -2.55
N VAL A 131 -14.93 -6.84 -2.82
CA VAL A 131 -13.50 -7.18 -2.67
C VAL A 131 -13.17 -7.48 -1.23
N VAL A 132 -13.65 -6.63 -0.31
CA VAL A 132 -13.48 -6.83 1.13
C VAL A 132 -14.09 -8.15 1.55
N GLU A 133 -15.35 -8.42 1.19
CA GLU A 133 -16.05 -9.62 1.61
C GLU A 133 -15.33 -10.87 1.17
N LYS A 134 -14.74 -10.83 -0.03
CA LYS A 134 -13.96 -11.93 -0.60
C LYS A 134 -12.61 -12.14 0.10
N LEU A 135 -11.94 -11.06 0.54
CA LEU A 135 -10.56 -11.13 1.07
C LEU A 135 -10.48 -11.12 2.60
N LYS A 136 -11.50 -10.64 3.32
CA LYS A 136 -11.49 -10.52 4.80
C LYS A 136 -11.38 -11.85 5.54
N THR A 137 -11.61 -12.98 4.86
CA THR A 137 -11.67 -14.31 5.48
C THR A 137 -10.30 -14.92 5.79
N SER A 138 -9.21 -14.40 5.21
CA SER A 138 -7.86 -14.92 5.46
C SER A 138 -6.87 -13.77 5.66
N SER A 139 -6.02 -13.88 6.69
CA SER A 139 -4.91 -12.96 6.91
C SER A 139 -3.90 -12.96 5.75
N GLU A 140 -3.82 -14.05 4.99
CA GLU A 140 -2.93 -14.17 3.82
C GLU A 140 -3.28 -13.18 2.69
N HIS A 141 -4.55 -12.77 2.61
CA HIS A 141 -5.05 -11.85 1.60
C HIS A 141 -4.99 -10.38 2.03
N MET A 142 -4.49 -10.09 3.23
CA MET A 142 -4.46 -8.73 3.76
C MET A 142 -3.66 -7.77 2.86
N LEU A 143 -2.46 -8.17 2.44
CA LEU A 143 -1.69 -7.36 1.50
C LEU A 143 -2.43 -7.13 0.20
N THR A 144 -3.10 -8.15 -0.33
CA THR A 144 -3.87 -8.02 -1.57
C THR A 144 -5.01 -7.01 -1.43
N LEU A 145 -5.68 -7.01 -0.28
CA LEU A 145 -6.71 -6.04 0.03
C LEU A 145 -6.15 -4.62 0.13
N LEU A 146 -5.01 -4.44 0.82
CA LEU A 146 -4.39 -3.12 0.95
C LEU A 146 -3.83 -2.60 -0.38
N GLU A 147 -3.25 -3.48 -1.22
CA GLU A 147 -2.83 -3.14 -2.58
C GLU A 147 -4.02 -2.62 -3.40
N PHE A 148 -5.19 -3.26 -3.29
CA PHE A 148 -6.41 -2.78 -3.95
C PHE A 148 -6.89 -1.43 -3.38
N LEU A 149 -6.94 -1.30 -2.05
CA LEU A 149 -7.38 -0.06 -1.39
C LEU A 149 -6.44 1.12 -1.65
N THR A 150 -5.15 0.85 -1.92
CA THR A 150 -4.17 1.85 -2.35
C THR A 150 -4.32 2.19 -3.83
N ALA A 151 -4.44 1.17 -4.68
CA ALA A 151 -4.54 1.36 -6.13
C ALA A 151 -5.82 2.09 -6.55
N LEU A 152 -6.95 1.89 -5.85
CA LEU A 152 -8.23 2.49 -6.20
C LEU A 152 -8.23 4.03 -6.24
N PRO A 153 -7.80 4.74 -5.17
CA PRO A 153 -7.68 6.19 -5.22
C PRO A 153 -6.56 6.67 -6.16
N GLU A 154 -5.49 5.90 -6.34
CA GLU A 154 -4.41 6.25 -7.27
C GLU A 154 -4.89 6.27 -8.73
N GLU A 155 -5.49 5.17 -9.21
CA GLU A 155 -6.00 5.07 -10.58
C GLU A 155 -7.16 6.06 -10.84
N LEU A 156 -7.93 6.42 -9.80
CA LEU A 156 -8.95 7.46 -9.90
C LEU A 156 -8.36 8.86 -10.17
N ASN A 157 -7.11 9.11 -9.76
CA ASN A 157 -6.41 10.37 -9.99
C ASN A 157 -5.52 10.31 -11.25
N THR A 158 -5.17 9.11 -11.73
CA THR A 158 -4.33 8.92 -12.91
C THR A 158 -5.15 8.94 -14.22
N SER A 159 -4.56 9.45 -15.30
CA SER A 159 -5.15 9.48 -16.65
C SER A 159 -5.04 8.17 -17.44
N THR A 160 -4.52 7.11 -16.83
CA THR A 160 -4.35 5.75 -17.35
C THR A 160 -5.67 5.17 -17.84
N ILE A 161 -6.72 5.30 -17.01
CA ILE A 161 -8.08 4.90 -17.36
C ILE A 161 -8.80 6.01 -18.13
N ARG A 162 -9.47 5.63 -19.22
CA ARG A 162 -10.19 6.55 -20.12
C ARG A 162 -11.59 6.92 -19.59
N ILE A 163 -11.70 7.28 -18.32
CA ILE A 163 -12.96 7.77 -17.73
C ILE A 163 -13.01 9.31 -17.75
N GLY A 164 -14.17 9.86 -18.13
CA GLY A 164 -14.42 11.30 -18.13
C GLY A 164 -14.59 11.88 -16.72
N GLU A 165 -14.41 13.20 -16.59
CA GLU A 165 -14.40 13.89 -15.27
C GLU A 165 -15.69 13.71 -14.47
N ASN A 166 -16.84 13.68 -15.14
CA ASN A 166 -18.13 13.41 -14.48
C ASN A 166 -18.15 12.04 -13.77
N ARG A 167 -17.57 11.02 -14.40
CA ARG A 167 -17.46 9.68 -13.80
C ARG A 167 -16.44 9.68 -12.67
N ARG A 168 -15.32 10.39 -12.81
CA ARG A 168 -14.32 10.53 -11.74
C ARG A 168 -14.93 11.18 -10.50
N GLN A 169 -15.67 12.27 -10.68
CA GLN A 169 -16.37 12.95 -9.59
C GLN A 169 -17.39 12.03 -8.90
N TYR A 170 -18.21 11.32 -9.69
CA TYR A 170 -19.15 10.33 -9.15
C TYR A 170 -18.44 9.24 -8.31
N CYS A 171 -17.34 8.68 -8.83
CA CYS A 171 -16.57 7.67 -8.10
C CYS A 171 -15.95 8.24 -6.81
N ARG A 172 -15.44 9.47 -6.83
CA ARG A 172 -14.93 10.15 -5.62
C ARG A 172 -16.00 10.26 -4.54
N GLU A 173 -17.19 10.72 -4.90
CA GLU A 173 -18.31 10.85 -3.95
C GLU A 173 -18.78 9.48 -3.44
N LYS A 174 -18.89 8.49 -4.34
CA LYS A 174 -19.29 7.12 -3.98
C LYS A 174 -18.31 6.50 -2.99
N TYR A 175 -17.01 6.55 -3.28
CA TYR A 175 -15.98 5.91 -2.45
C TYR A 175 -15.61 6.71 -1.20
N SER A 176 -15.88 8.02 -1.16
CA SER A 176 -15.78 8.81 0.07
C SER A 176 -16.68 8.27 1.18
N ASN A 177 -17.79 7.62 0.83
CA ASN A 177 -18.72 7.02 1.80
C ASN A 177 -18.30 5.62 2.28
N CYS A 178 -17.35 4.98 1.59
CA CYS A 178 -16.81 3.68 1.98
C CYS A 178 -15.77 3.78 3.12
N GLY A 179 -15.37 4.99 3.51
CA GLY A 179 -14.36 5.20 4.57
C GLY A 179 -14.72 4.52 5.89
N LYS A 180 -15.99 4.54 6.30
CA LYS A 180 -16.46 3.84 7.52
C LYS A 180 -16.37 2.32 7.43
N GLN A 181 -16.68 1.75 6.25
CA GLN A 181 -16.57 0.31 6.03
C GLN A 181 -15.10 -0.10 6.04
N ILE A 182 -14.25 0.60 5.27
CA ILE A 182 -12.80 0.39 5.23
C ILE A 182 -12.21 0.44 6.64
N HIS A 183 -12.67 1.39 7.45
CA HIS A 183 -12.30 1.52 8.85
C HIS A 183 -12.67 0.31 9.71
N GLU A 184 -13.93 -0.15 9.68
CA GLU A 184 -14.37 -1.34 10.42
C GLU A 184 -13.58 -2.60 10.01
N ILE A 185 -13.24 -2.71 8.73
CA ILE A 185 -12.49 -3.84 8.19
C ILE A 185 -11.04 -3.79 8.63
N LEU A 186 -10.39 -2.62 8.53
CA LEU A 186 -9.03 -2.46 8.98
C LEU A 186 -8.92 -2.73 10.49
N ILE A 187 -9.89 -2.30 11.30
CA ILE A 187 -9.96 -2.67 12.73
C ILE A 187 -10.08 -4.18 12.91
N PHE A 188 -11.00 -4.84 12.20
CA PHE A 188 -11.15 -6.29 12.26
C PHE A 188 -9.83 -7.01 11.89
N LEU A 189 -9.15 -6.53 10.86
CA LEU A 189 -7.88 -7.09 10.41
C LEU A 189 -6.74 -6.88 11.41
N LEU A 190 -6.77 -5.80 12.20
CA LEU A 190 -5.80 -5.57 13.28
C LEU A 190 -6.02 -6.46 14.49
N GLN A 191 -7.25 -6.86 14.73
CA GLN A 191 -7.58 -7.81 15.80
C GLN A 191 -7.17 -9.24 15.41
N VAL A 192 -7.04 -9.54 14.12
CA VAL A 192 -6.70 -10.87 13.59
C VAL A 192 -5.20 -10.95 13.27
N ASN A 193 -4.42 -11.49 14.23
CA ASN A 193 -3.01 -11.90 14.10
C ASN A 193 -1.96 -10.78 13.84
N PRO A 194 -1.57 -10.01 14.86
CA PRO A 194 -0.53 -8.97 14.75
C PRO A 194 0.81 -9.47 14.21
N SER A 195 1.27 -10.65 14.65
CA SER A 195 2.62 -11.15 14.41
C SER A 195 2.90 -11.69 13.00
N HIS A 196 1.89 -12.07 12.22
CA HIS A 196 2.08 -12.50 10.83
C HIS A 196 2.06 -11.31 9.86
N ASN A 197 1.33 -10.26 10.23
CA ASN A 197 1.26 -9.00 9.52
C ASN A 197 2.59 -8.24 9.66
N GLU A 198 3.21 -8.27 10.85
CA GLU A 198 4.52 -7.68 11.16
C GLU A 198 5.61 -7.98 10.13
N LEU A 199 5.94 -9.25 9.94
CA LEU A 199 7.03 -9.66 9.04
C LEU A 199 6.75 -9.35 7.56
N LEU A 200 5.46 -9.33 7.20
CA LEU A 200 5.00 -9.11 5.85
C LEU A 200 4.97 -7.61 5.51
N PHE A 201 4.68 -6.75 6.48
CA PHE A 201 4.72 -5.29 6.34
C PHE A 201 6.14 -4.74 6.34
N ILE A 202 7.02 -5.24 7.21
CA ILE A 202 8.44 -4.81 7.25
C ILE A 202 9.13 -5.09 5.90
N GLY A 203 8.90 -6.26 5.31
CA GLY A 203 9.48 -6.61 4.00
C GLY A 203 8.96 -5.75 2.84
N VAL A 204 7.72 -5.26 2.91
CA VAL A 204 7.15 -4.38 1.87
C VAL A 204 7.58 -2.92 2.06
N ILE A 205 7.78 -2.50 3.30
CA ILE A 205 8.24 -1.16 3.67
C ILE A 205 9.69 -0.95 3.17
N ASP A 206 10.55 -1.96 3.22
CA ASP A 206 11.96 -1.84 2.78
C ASP A 206 12.15 -1.92 1.24
N GLU A 207 11.16 -2.45 0.50
CA GLU A 207 11.27 -2.67 -0.95
C GLU A 207 11.04 -1.41 -1.80
N ASN A 208 10.20 -0.47 -1.34
CA ASN A 208 9.80 0.70 -2.14
C ASN A 208 9.24 1.85 -1.28
N LEU A 209 9.88 3.02 -1.35
CA LEU A 209 9.52 4.22 -0.60
C LEU A 209 8.06 4.68 -0.85
N ASP A 210 7.61 4.71 -2.10
CA ASP A 210 6.25 5.16 -2.44
C ASP A 210 5.21 4.23 -1.79
N LYS A 211 5.48 2.92 -1.78
CA LYS A 211 4.62 1.94 -1.12
C LYS A 211 4.63 2.13 0.39
N ALA A 212 5.81 2.29 1.00
CA ALA A 212 5.95 2.53 2.43
C ALA A 212 5.15 3.77 2.87
N GLN A 213 5.24 4.87 2.12
CA GLN A 213 4.47 6.09 2.37
C GLN A 213 2.95 5.85 2.24
N ASN A 214 2.52 5.11 1.21
CA ASN A 214 1.11 4.80 1.00
C ASN A 214 0.52 3.93 2.12
N TYR A 215 1.19 2.85 2.51
CA TYR A 215 0.76 2.00 3.63
C TYR A 215 0.73 2.77 4.94
N THR A 216 1.78 3.56 5.20
CA THR A 216 1.85 4.41 6.39
C THR A 216 0.67 5.38 6.44
N ARG A 217 0.33 6.02 5.32
CA ARG A 217 -0.82 6.92 5.21
C ARG A 217 -2.16 6.22 5.44
N ILE A 218 -2.31 4.96 5.04
CA ILE A 218 -3.53 4.19 5.33
C ILE A 218 -3.64 3.95 6.85
N TYR A 219 -2.55 3.56 7.51
CA TYR A 219 -2.54 3.30 8.94
C TYR A 219 -2.73 4.55 9.79
N THR A 220 -2.06 5.65 9.46
CA THR A 220 -2.21 6.90 10.20
C THR A 220 -3.64 7.41 10.08
N ASN A 221 -4.21 7.46 8.87
CA ASN A 221 -5.61 7.87 8.68
C ASN A 221 -6.62 6.95 9.39
N LEU A 222 -6.35 5.64 9.40
CA LEU A 222 -7.17 4.69 10.15
C LEU A 222 -7.16 5.04 11.63
N ILE A 223 -5.97 5.17 12.22
CA ILE A 223 -5.82 5.42 13.64
C ILE A 223 -6.42 6.76 14.03
N GLU A 224 -6.21 7.80 13.23
CA GLU A 224 -6.87 9.10 13.39
C GLU A 224 -8.38 8.98 13.52
N SER A 225 -9.00 8.21 12.62
CA SER A 225 -10.45 8.06 12.62
C SER A 225 -11.03 7.30 13.82
N ILE A 226 -10.22 6.50 14.53
CA ILE A 226 -10.61 5.86 15.80
C ILE A 226 -10.07 6.59 17.04
N LEU A 227 -9.16 7.54 16.89
CA LEU A 227 -8.30 8.02 17.99
C LEU A 227 -9.11 8.60 19.15
N GLU A 228 -10.07 9.47 18.84
CA GLU A 228 -10.97 10.05 19.84
C GLU A 228 -11.81 8.97 20.53
N CYS A 229 -12.31 7.98 19.78
CA CYS A 229 -13.11 6.88 20.35
C CYS A 229 -12.28 5.96 21.25
N LEU A 230 -11.02 5.69 20.87
CA LEU A 230 -10.06 4.92 21.65
C LEU A 230 -9.76 5.58 22.99
N VAL A 231 -9.48 6.89 22.96
CA VAL A 231 -9.12 7.65 24.16
C VAL A 231 -10.33 7.87 25.07
N ASP A 232 -11.51 8.11 24.50
CA ASP A 232 -12.77 8.28 25.25
C ASP A 232 -13.34 6.97 25.81
N GLY A 233 -12.79 5.81 25.40
CA GLY A 233 -13.30 4.50 25.80
C GLY A 233 -14.72 4.20 25.31
N ARG A 234 -15.18 4.89 24.24
CA ARG A 234 -16.53 4.72 23.69
C ARG A 234 -16.54 3.68 22.56
N GLN A 235 -17.36 2.65 22.76
CA GLN A 235 -18.01 1.81 21.75
C GLN A 235 -17.18 0.86 20.86
N LEU A 236 -15.89 0.65 21.11
CA LEU A 236 -15.22 -0.54 20.60
C LEU A 236 -14.63 -1.34 21.77
N ASP A 237 -14.77 -2.67 21.74
CA ASP A 237 -14.01 -3.62 22.55
C ASP A 237 -12.50 -3.59 22.18
N LEU A 238 -11.94 -2.42 21.84
CA LEU A 238 -10.52 -2.13 21.66
C LEU A 238 -9.90 -1.70 23.00
N SER A 239 -10.24 -2.42 24.08
CA SER A 239 -9.65 -2.21 25.41
C SER A 239 -8.12 -2.35 25.41
N ASP A 240 -7.58 -2.98 24.38
CA ASP A 240 -6.16 -3.08 24.09
C ASP A 240 -5.82 -2.07 22.98
N LEU A 241 -5.01 -1.06 23.31
CA LEU A 241 -4.45 -0.07 22.39
C LEU A 241 -3.51 -0.69 21.33
N SER A 242 -3.66 -1.98 21.03
CA SER A 242 -2.89 -2.78 20.09
C SER A 242 -2.91 -2.21 18.67
N CYS A 243 -3.94 -1.45 18.28
CA CYS A 243 -3.94 -0.75 17.00
C CYS A 243 -2.85 0.33 16.90
N LEU A 244 -2.41 0.93 18.02
CA LEU A 244 -1.28 1.86 18.04
C LEU A 244 0.05 1.17 17.69
N HIS A 245 0.12 -0.17 17.81
CA HIS A 245 1.29 -0.92 17.37
C HIS A 245 1.56 -0.74 15.87
N LEU A 246 0.54 -0.48 15.04
CA LEU A 246 0.74 -0.15 13.63
C LEU A 246 1.59 1.11 13.42
N LEU A 247 1.49 2.10 14.31
CA LEU A 247 2.29 3.32 14.20
C LEU A 247 3.77 3.05 14.48
N LEU A 248 4.12 1.88 15.03
CA LEU A 248 5.50 1.49 15.22
C LEU A 248 6.15 0.95 13.95
N TYR A 249 5.40 0.36 13.01
CA TYR A 249 6.01 -0.22 11.81
C TYR A 249 6.70 0.80 10.91
N PRO A 250 6.12 1.98 10.62
CA PRO A 250 6.81 3.01 9.85
C PRO A 250 8.09 3.51 10.52
N LEU A 251 8.25 3.33 11.84
CA LEU A 251 9.41 3.76 12.61
C LEU A 251 10.66 2.92 12.33
N GLU A 252 10.50 1.68 11.87
CA GLU A 252 11.63 0.81 11.52
C GLU A 252 12.25 1.14 10.15
N HIS A 253 11.61 2.03 9.37
CA HIS A 253 12.09 2.40 8.05
C HIS A 253 13.33 3.30 8.11
N THR A 254 14.25 3.13 7.14
CA THR A 254 15.49 3.91 7.07
C THR A 254 15.27 5.36 6.65
N ASP A 255 14.20 5.62 5.89
CA ASP A 255 13.86 6.97 5.43
C ASP A 255 12.98 7.71 6.46
N TYR A 256 13.47 8.87 6.91
CA TYR A 256 12.81 9.72 7.89
C TYR A 256 11.49 10.32 7.39
N GLU A 257 11.23 10.41 6.07
CA GLU A 257 9.95 10.91 5.53
C GLU A 257 8.79 10.00 5.91
N VAL A 258 9.03 8.68 5.89
CA VAL A 258 8.04 7.67 6.29
C VAL A 258 7.72 7.82 7.77
N VAL A 259 8.74 7.95 8.61
CA VAL A 259 8.62 8.20 10.06
C VAL A 259 7.86 9.51 10.31
N GLN A 260 8.24 10.59 9.64
CA GLN A 260 7.65 11.92 9.76
C GLN A 260 6.15 11.91 9.48
N SER A 261 5.70 11.09 8.52
CA SER A 261 4.27 11.01 8.16
C SER A 261 3.37 10.49 9.29
N THR A 262 3.95 9.86 10.33
CA THR A 262 3.22 9.40 11.52
C THR A 262 3.11 10.45 12.63
N LEU A 263 3.94 11.49 12.61
CA LEU A 263 4.06 12.45 13.73
C LEU A 263 2.76 13.19 14.01
N TYR A 264 1.97 13.52 12.99
CA TYR A 264 0.67 14.16 13.16
C TYR A 264 -0.25 13.37 14.11
N THR A 265 -0.31 12.05 13.92
CA THR A 265 -1.13 11.15 14.73
C THR A 265 -0.62 10.99 16.14
N TRP A 266 0.70 10.98 16.30
CA TRP A 266 1.29 11.02 17.64
C TRP A 266 0.97 12.32 18.37
N TYR A 267 1.08 13.49 17.71
CA TYR A 267 0.70 14.78 18.31
C TYR A 267 -0.77 14.82 18.71
N HIS A 268 -1.66 14.32 17.86
CA HIS A 268 -3.09 14.30 18.17
C HIS A 268 -3.39 13.38 19.37
N LEU A 269 -2.76 12.19 19.42
CA LEU A 269 -2.88 11.28 20.56
C LEU A 269 -2.43 11.94 21.86
N VAL A 270 -1.27 12.61 21.84
CA VAL A 270 -0.72 13.33 22.99
C VAL A 270 -1.70 14.42 23.44
N GLY A 271 -2.24 15.21 22.50
CA GLY A 271 -3.24 16.24 22.81
C GLY A 271 -4.50 15.69 23.45
N LEU A 272 -5.00 14.53 22.99
CA LEU A 272 -6.15 13.85 23.57
C LEU A 272 -5.86 13.27 24.97
N ILE A 273 -4.65 12.78 25.21
CA ILE A 273 -4.23 12.30 26.54
C ILE A 273 -4.20 13.46 27.53
N GLN A 274 -3.71 14.64 27.14
CA GLN A 274 -3.72 15.84 28.01
C GLN A 274 -5.12 16.25 28.46
N THR A 275 -6.14 16.03 27.62
CA THR A 275 -7.50 16.50 27.87
C THR A 275 -8.39 15.46 28.56
N ASN A 276 -8.19 14.16 28.30
CA ASN A 276 -9.21 13.16 28.61
C ASN A 276 -8.89 12.16 29.72
N ASN A 277 -7.64 11.76 30.03
CA ASN A 277 -7.32 10.86 31.17
C ASN A 277 -5.82 10.50 31.33
N GLU A 278 -5.27 10.66 32.54
CA GLU A 278 -3.91 10.19 32.89
C GLU A 278 -3.76 8.65 32.86
N PHE A 279 -4.84 7.89 33.05
CA PHE A 279 -4.79 6.41 33.13
C PHE A 279 -4.34 5.74 31.82
N ILE A 280 -4.44 6.44 30.69
CA ILE A 280 -4.01 5.93 29.37
C ILE A 280 -2.49 6.09 29.19
N ILE A 281 -1.85 7.01 29.93
CA ILE A 281 -0.41 7.27 29.87
C ILE A 281 0.37 5.97 30.08
N ASP A 282 0.03 5.20 31.11
CA ASP A 282 0.72 3.93 31.43
C ASP A 282 0.65 2.90 30.28
N LYS A 283 -0.44 2.90 29.51
CA LYS A 283 -0.61 1.99 28.36
C LYS A 283 0.10 2.47 27.10
N VAL A 284 0.26 3.78 26.94
CA VAL A 284 0.87 4.42 25.74
C VAL A 284 2.36 4.66 25.92
N LYS A 285 2.85 4.76 27.17
CA LYS A 285 4.24 5.07 27.52
C LYS A 285 5.26 4.20 26.78
N SER A 286 5.10 2.88 26.76
CA SER A 286 6.02 1.98 26.05
C SER A 286 6.08 2.20 24.54
N TYR A 287 5.01 2.74 23.94
CA TYR A 287 4.99 3.08 22.52
C TYR A 287 5.69 4.43 22.27
N MET A 288 5.48 5.40 23.16
CA MET A 288 6.11 6.72 23.09
C MET A 288 7.62 6.64 23.33
N ASP A 289 8.08 5.84 24.29
CA ASP A 289 9.51 5.66 24.54
C ASP A 289 10.22 5.09 23.30
N LYS A 290 9.63 4.06 22.66
CA LYS A 290 10.12 3.51 21.38
C LYS A 290 10.16 4.55 20.27
N LEU A 291 9.10 5.35 20.14
CA LEU A 291 9.04 6.41 19.14
C LEU A 291 10.18 7.41 19.33
N VAL A 292 10.40 7.86 20.57
CA VAL A 292 11.45 8.82 20.86
C VAL A 292 12.85 8.23 20.60
N ASP A 293 13.10 6.97 20.99
CA ASP A 293 14.35 6.28 20.68
C ASP A 293 14.64 6.26 19.16
N VAL A 294 13.63 5.92 18.35
CA VAL A 294 13.77 5.92 16.89
C VAL A 294 13.97 7.32 16.34
N LEU A 295 13.18 8.31 16.77
CA LEU A 295 13.31 9.68 16.28
C LEU A 295 14.70 10.25 16.59
N CYS A 296 15.25 9.94 17.76
CA CYS A 296 16.62 10.29 18.12
C CYS A 296 17.64 9.62 17.20
N ALA A 297 17.50 8.32 16.92
CA ALA A 297 18.39 7.59 16.00
C ALA A 297 18.33 8.16 14.56
N GLN A 298 17.14 8.50 14.07
CA GLN A 298 16.93 9.13 12.76
C GLN A 298 17.48 10.57 12.67
N CYS A 299 17.74 11.20 13.83
CA CYS A 299 18.40 12.50 13.90
C CYS A 299 19.93 12.40 13.95
N GLU A 300 20.52 11.21 13.98
CA GLU A 300 21.98 11.05 13.92
C GLU A 300 22.49 11.44 12.52
N LEU A 301 23.67 12.07 12.44
CA LEU A 301 24.34 12.34 11.16
C LEU A 301 25.09 11.09 10.71
N ASP A 302 25.22 10.89 9.39
CA ASP A 302 26.15 9.90 8.88
C ASP A 302 27.54 10.09 9.51
N PRO A 303 28.23 9.01 9.91
CA PRO A 303 29.53 9.11 10.58
C PRO A 303 30.61 9.80 9.73
N ASP A 304 30.42 9.89 8.41
CA ASP A 304 31.30 10.60 7.47
C ASP A 304 30.92 12.09 7.26
N HIS A 305 29.87 12.58 7.93
CA HIS A 305 29.43 13.97 7.82
C HIS A 305 30.35 14.91 8.63
N LEU A 306 31.40 15.41 7.98
CA LEU A 306 32.39 16.34 8.54
C LEU A 306 31.86 17.77 8.78
N ALA A 307 30.56 18.01 8.58
CA ALA A 307 29.95 19.33 8.70
C ALA A 307 29.13 19.44 10.00
N ILE A 308 29.32 20.55 10.71
CA ILE A 308 28.43 20.97 11.80
C ILE A 308 27.01 21.06 11.21
N PRO A 309 26.00 20.38 11.79
CA PRO A 309 24.63 20.50 11.30
C PRO A 309 24.23 21.99 11.34
N PRO A 310 23.64 22.53 10.28
CA PRO A 310 23.28 23.94 10.24
C PRO A 310 22.30 24.25 11.37
N GLU A 311 22.60 25.26 12.18
CA GLU A 311 21.65 25.78 13.16
C GLU A 311 20.42 26.34 12.42
N THR A 312 19.26 26.09 13.00
CA THR A 312 17.96 26.51 12.46
C THR A 312 17.98 27.97 12.04
N GLY A 313 17.80 28.22 10.74
CA GLY A 313 17.59 29.56 10.18
C GLY A 313 18.78 30.20 9.45
N GLU A 314 19.98 29.63 9.49
CA GLU A 314 21.07 30.09 8.61
C GLU A 314 20.98 29.40 7.25
N LYS A 315 20.49 30.13 6.24
CA LYS A 315 20.61 29.72 4.84
C LYS A 315 22.09 29.50 4.54
N SER A 316 22.52 28.24 4.48
CA SER A 316 23.83 27.87 3.97
C SER A 316 23.88 28.33 2.51
N SER A 317 24.45 29.52 2.31
CA SER A 317 24.79 30.04 1.00
C SER A 317 25.90 29.16 0.46
N LYS A 318 25.51 28.09 -0.25
CA LYS A 318 26.16 27.46 -1.41
C LYS A 318 25.62 26.05 -1.63
N ASN A 319 24.79 25.93 -2.66
CA ASN A 319 24.80 24.87 -3.70
C ASN A 319 25.22 23.45 -3.31
N ASN A 320 24.80 22.92 -2.16
CA ASN A 320 24.85 21.49 -1.88
C ASN A 320 23.47 21.05 -1.38
N GLY A 321 22.69 20.48 -2.29
CA GLY A 321 21.59 19.53 -2.02
C GLY A 321 20.43 20.03 -1.16
N THR A 322 19.23 20.04 -1.75
CA THR A 322 17.91 20.07 -1.07
C THR A 322 17.87 19.23 0.23
N SER A 323 18.57 18.10 0.27
CA SER A 323 18.60 17.14 1.38
C SER A 323 19.07 17.71 2.74
N ASN A 324 19.96 18.70 2.78
CA ASN A 324 20.49 19.20 4.07
C ASN A 324 19.52 20.17 4.77
N SER A 325 18.67 20.85 4.00
CA SER A 325 17.59 21.70 4.53
C SER A 325 16.47 20.85 5.10
N ASP A 326 16.09 19.80 4.38
CA ASP A 326 14.97 18.94 4.74
C ASP A 326 15.24 18.16 6.04
N LEU A 327 16.47 17.65 6.22
CA LEU A 327 16.89 17.01 7.48
C LEU A 327 16.93 18.00 8.66
N SER A 328 17.33 19.25 8.43
CA SER A 328 17.33 20.28 9.48
C SER A 328 15.92 20.63 9.95
N GLU A 329 14.95 20.67 9.02
CA GLU A 329 13.54 20.87 9.34
C GLU A 329 12.95 19.68 10.09
N PHE A 330 13.28 18.45 9.66
CA PHE A 330 12.89 17.24 10.37
C PHE A 330 13.40 17.24 11.83
N ARG A 331 14.68 17.54 12.05
CA ARG A 331 15.26 17.63 13.40
C ARG A 331 14.54 18.65 14.28
N TYR A 332 14.19 19.81 13.73
CA TYR A 332 13.43 20.82 14.46
C TYR A 332 12.03 20.31 14.85
N ARG A 333 11.33 19.64 13.93
CA ARG A 333 10.02 19.04 14.21
C ARG A 333 10.10 17.94 15.28
N VAL A 334 11.16 17.12 15.26
CA VAL A 334 11.43 16.11 16.28
C VAL A 334 11.70 16.76 17.63
N GLN A 335 12.49 17.83 17.68
CA GLN A 335 12.74 18.57 18.91
C GLN A 335 11.45 19.10 19.52
N CYS A 336 10.61 19.79 18.75
CA CYS A 336 9.31 20.29 19.24
C CYS A 336 8.44 19.13 19.74
N PHE A 337 8.44 17.99 19.05
CA PHE A 337 7.65 16.82 19.44
C PHE A 337 8.11 16.27 20.79
N ILE A 338 9.41 16.13 20.99
CA ILE A 338 9.98 15.63 22.25
C ILE A 338 9.67 16.59 23.40
N GLU A 339 9.79 17.90 23.18
CA GLU A 339 9.45 18.92 24.18
C GLU A 339 7.98 18.83 24.63
N ASP A 340 7.05 18.64 23.68
CA ASP A 340 5.62 18.55 23.95
C ASP A 340 5.20 17.20 24.58
N THR A 341 6.03 16.15 24.47
CA THR A 341 5.70 14.79 24.92
C THR A 341 6.44 14.33 26.17
N ILE A 342 7.31 15.19 26.72
CA ILE A 342 8.20 14.89 27.84
C ILE A 342 7.48 14.52 29.15
N TYR A 343 6.18 14.83 29.27
CA TYR A 343 5.38 14.48 30.44
C TYR A 343 4.84 13.04 30.37
N ILE A 344 4.81 12.44 29.18
CA ILE A 344 4.42 11.03 28.96
C ILE A 344 5.64 10.12 29.06
N THR A 345 6.77 10.56 28.49
CA THR A 345 8.02 9.79 28.43
C THR A 345 8.91 10.14 29.62
N GLU A 346 9.66 9.18 30.16
CA GLU A 346 10.71 9.49 31.17
C GLU A 346 11.98 10.04 30.50
N PHE A 347 11.84 10.81 29.43
CA PHE A 347 12.94 11.22 28.55
C PHE A 347 14.04 12.00 29.27
N ILE A 348 13.68 12.74 30.34
CA ILE A 348 14.66 13.42 31.20
C ILE A 348 15.60 12.41 31.90
N PHE A 349 15.11 11.25 32.35
CA PHE A 349 15.99 10.22 32.94
C PHE A 349 16.91 9.58 31.89
N TYR A 350 16.47 9.49 30.64
CA TYR A 350 17.22 8.88 29.55
C TYR A 350 18.41 9.75 29.08
N LEU A 351 18.21 11.07 28.97
CA LEU A 351 19.31 12.01 28.69
C LEU A 351 20.38 11.97 29.79
N PHE A 352 19.98 11.88 31.07
CA PHE A 352 20.93 11.77 32.18
C PHE A 352 21.64 10.42 32.29
N GLN A 353 21.17 9.36 31.61
CA GLN A 353 21.85 8.05 31.58
C GLN A 353 22.83 7.89 30.41
N LYS A 354 22.67 8.63 29.30
CA LYS A 354 23.64 8.61 28.18
C LYS A 354 24.86 9.51 28.39
N ASP A 355 24.79 10.45 29.34
CA ASP A 355 25.90 11.36 29.71
C ASP A 355 26.77 10.87 30.90
N VAL A 356 26.73 9.58 31.24
CA VAL A 356 27.62 8.90 32.22
C VAL A 356 28.30 7.72 31.54
#